data_AF-A0A4Q3CFZ5-F1
#
_entry.id   AF-A0A4Q3CFZ5-F1
#
_cell.length_a   1.000
_cell.length_b   1.000
_cell.length_c   1.000
_cell.angle_alpha   90.00
_cell.angle_beta   90.00
_cell.angle_gamma   90.00
#
_symmetry.space_group_name_H-M   'P 1'
#
loop_
_entity.id
_entity.type
_entity.pdbx_description
1 polymer ?
#
loop_
_entity_poly.entity_id
_entity_poly.type
_entity_poly.pdbx_seq_one_letter_code
_entity_poly.pdbx_strand_id
1 'polypeptide(L)'
;MIIPRNMRIDFADAPLIWSRNQAFATIINAGSAAAVAFEGYLAKVMARARDELGDRNPAVTREIDLFIAQEGHHYRVHKAYNKRLYARYPKARAFEAELSETLRIQLETRSLAYNLAFSAGFENFACYMAKYQFTRGLAYFEGADRRMATLWLWHAAEEFEHRTACN
;
A
#
# COMPACT_ATOMS: atom_id res chain seq x y z
N MET A 1 -7.19 -13.96 6.93
CA MET A 1 -8.22 -13.12 7.55
C MET A 1 -7.63 -11.73 7.69
N ILE A 2 -8.34 -10.73 7.20
CA ILE A 2 -7.95 -9.32 7.24
C ILE A 2 -8.16 -8.79 8.66
N ILE A 3 -7.13 -8.15 9.24
CA ILE A 3 -7.18 -7.55 10.57
C ILE A 3 -6.63 -6.12 10.48
N PRO A 4 -7.49 -5.09 10.44
CA PRO A 4 -7.01 -3.71 10.34
C PRO A 4 -6.23 -3.28 11.60
N ARG A 5 -4.97 -2.87 11.43
CA ARG A 5 -4.15 -2.34 12.53
C ARG A 5 -3.91 -0.85 12.32
N ASN A 6 -4.32 -0.03 13.28
CA ASN A 6 -4.12 1.42 13.23
C ASN A 6 -2.71 1.79 13.72
N MET A 7 -1.72 1.64 12.85
CA MET A 7 -0.33 1.94 13.20
C MET A 7 -0.10 3.45 13.38
N ARG A 8 0.71 3.81 14.38
CA ARG A 8 1.18 5.17 14.64
C ARG A 8 2.69 5.15 14.76
N ILE A 9 3.36 5.81 13.83
CA ILE A 9 4.83 5.87 13.76
C ILE A 9 5.23 7.34 13.66
N ASP A 10 6.15 7.77 14.51
CA ASP A 10 6.75 9.09 14.41
C ASP A 10 7.96 9.03 13.47
N PHE A 11 7.86 9.74 12.34
CA PHE A 11 8.92 9.80 11.36
C PHE A 11 9.81 11.04 11.49
N ALA A 12 9.58 11.96 12.44
CA ALA A 12 10.19 13.31 12.49
C ALA A 12 11.71 13.37 12.28
N ASP A 13 12.46 12.33 12.63
CA ASP A 13 13.90 12.18 12.44
C ASP A 13 14.29 10.85 11.75
N ALA A 14 13.33 10.10 11.19
CA ALA A 14 13.61 8.84 10.50
C ALA A 14 14.60 9.04 9.34
N PRO A 15 15.64 8.19 9.22
CA PRO A 15 16.62 8.28 8.14
C PRO A 15 16.01 7.80 6.82
N LEU A 16 16.40 8.44 5.72
CA LEU A 16 15.97 8.00 4.38
C LEU A 16 16.79 6.79 3.90
N ILE A 17 18.03 6.66 4.36
CA ILE A 17 18.83 5.43 4.24
C ILE A 17 18.74 4.70 5.57
N TRP A 18 17.69 3.91 5.72
CA TRP A 18 17.33 3.26 6.98
C TRP A 18 17.79 1.82 7.09
N SER A 19 18.39 1.24 6.04
CA SER A 19 18.98 -0.10 6.03
C SER A 19 20.48 -0.01 5.78
N ARG A 20 21.24 -1.02 6.24
CA ARG A 20 22.65 -1.22 5.87
C ARG A 20 22.82 -1.39 4.35
N ASN A 21 21.79 -1.86 3.66
CA ASN A 21 21.73 -1.91 2.21
C ASN A 21 21.06 -0.64 1.66
N GLN A 22 21.86 0.28 1.14
CA GLN A 22 21.37 1.57 0.63
C GLN A 22 20.46 1.42 -0.60
N ALA A 23 20.77 0.47 -1.48
CA ALA A 23 19.97 0.22 -2.67
C ALA A 23 18.57 -0.28 -2.29
N PHE A 24 18.50 -1.21 -1.32
CA PHE A 24 17.24 -1.70 -0.77
C PHE A 24 16.41 -0.55 -0.17
N ALA A 25 16.99 0.25 0.73
CA ALA A 25 16.29 1.39 1.31
C ALA A 25 15.76 2.37 0.24
N THR A 26 16.55 2.61 -0.80
CA THR A 26 16.17 3.52 -1.91
C THR A 26 15.01 2.96 -2.73
N ILE A 27 15.07 1.69 -3.15
CA ILE A 27 14.01 1.05 -3.93
C ILE A 27 12.70 1.01 -3.14
N ILE A 28 12.78 0.61 -1.87
CA ILE A 28 11.60 0.51 -1.01
C ILE A 28 11.00 1.90 -0.74
N ASN A 29 11.84 2.93 -0.53
CA ASN A 29 11.35 4.31 -0.43
C ASN A 29 10.59 4.78 -1.67
N ALA A 30 11.04 4.41 -2.87
CA ALA A 30 10.32 4.75 -4.11
C ALA A 30 8.93 4.09 -4.14
N GLY A 31 8.83 2.85 -3.64
CA GLY A 31 7.54 2.17 -3.45
C GLY A 31 6.58 2.94 -2.56
N SER A 32 7.06 3.67 -1.54
CA SER A 32 6.20 4.44 -0.63
C SER A 32 5.46 5.58 -1.32
N ALA A 33 6.08 6.21 -2.32
CA ALA A 33 5.42 7.25 -3.12
C ALA A 33 4.33 6.65 -4.02
N ALA A 34 4.57 5.45 -4.56
CA ALA A 34 3.58 4.74 -5.35
C ALA A 34 2.40 4.23 -4.49
N ALA A 35 2.68 3.73 -3.28
CA ALA A 35 1.69 3.17 -2.37
C ALA A 35 0.54 4.17 -2.10
N VAL A 36 0.86 5.42 -1.76
CA VAL A 36 -0.14 6.48 -1.53
C VAL A 36 -1.11 6.68 -2.71
N ALA A 37 -0.63 6.56 -3.95
CA ALA A 37 -1.47 6.68 -5.14
C ALA A 37 -2.35 5.44 -5.34
N PHE A 38 -1.79 4.24 -5.16
CA PHE A 38 -2.49 2.97 -5.33
C PHE A 38 -3.53 2.72 -4.24
N GLU A 39 -3.18 2.86 -2.95
CA GLU A 39 -4.07 2.57 -1.81
C GLU A 39 -5.38 3.39 -1.91
N GLY A 40 -5.27 4.68 -2.27
CA GLY A 40 -6.42 5.54 -2.48
C GLY A 40 -7.27 5.18 -3.71
N TYR A 41 -6.67 4.60 -4.75
CA TYR A 41 -7.38 4.08 -5.92
C TYR A 41 -8.07 2.75 -5.60
N LEU A 42 -7.36 1.80 -4.99
CA LEU A 42 -7.86 0.47 -4.61
C LEU A 42 -9.07 0.58 -3.70
N ALA A 43 -8.99 1.41 -2.66
CA ALA A 43 -10.10 1.66 -1.75
C ALA A 43 -11.36 2.17 -2.47
N LYS A 44 -11.20 3.03 -3.49
CA LYS A 44 -12.35 3.54 -4.29
C LYS A 44 -12.93 2.48 -5.21
N VAL A 45 -12.09 1.65 -5.83
CA VAL A 45 -12.56 0.53 -6.67
C VAL A 45 -13.36 -0.44 -5.81
N MET A 46 -12.83 -0.82 -4.65
CA MET A 46 -13.50 -1.75 -3.74
C MET A 46 -14.79 -1.17 -3.17
N ALA A 47 -14.83 0.14 -2.84
CA ALA A 47 -16.07 0.79 -2.43
C ALA A 47 -17.17 0.69 -3.51
N ARG A 48 -16.83 0.92 -4.79
CA ARG A 48 -17.79 0.75 -5.90
C ARG A 48 -18.25 -0.70 -6.03
N ALA A 49 -17.35 -1.66 -5.85
CA ALA A 49 -17.69 -3.09 -5.92
C ALA A 49 -18.61 -3.50 -4.77
N ARG A 50 -18.38 -2.98 -3.56
CA ARG A 50 -19.26 -3.16 -2.41
C ARG A 50 -20.66 -2.60 -2.67
N ASP A 51 -20.74 -1.39 -3.21
CA ASP A 51 -22.02 -0.74 -3.51
C ASP A 51 -22.80 -1.50 -4.60
N GLU A 52 -22.11 -2.02 -5.63
CA GLU A 52 -22.70 -2.89 -6.66
C GLU A 52 -23.18 -4.21 -6.06
N LEU A 53 -22.39 -4.86 -5.18
CA LEU A 53 -22.75 -6.12 -4.53
C LEU A 53 -23.97 -5.95 -3.62
N GLY A 54 -24.03 -4.86 -2.85
CA GLY A 54 -25.04 -4.63 -1.82
C GLY A 54 -25.08 -5.78 -0.81
N ASP A 55 -26.30 -6.20 -0.43
CA ASP A 55 -26.52 -7.29 0.52
C ASP A 55 -26.48 -8.68 -0.11
N ARG A 56 -26.19 -8.80 -1.42
CA ARG A 56 -26.17 -10.08 -2.12
C ARG A 56 -25.09 -11.03 -1.62
N ASN A 57 -24.02 -10.49 -1.04
CA ASN A 57 -22.95 -11.28 -0.44
C ASN A 57 -22.34 -10.57 0.79
N PRO A 58 -22.99 -10.65 1.96
CA PRO A 58 -22.56 -9.92 3.16
C PRO A 58 -21.15 -10.29 3.63
N ALA A 59 -20.70 -11.52 3.36
CA ALA A 59 -19.35 -11.97 3.69
C ALA A 59 -18.29 -11.21 2.87
N VAL A 60 -18.49 -11.10 1.55
CA VAL A 60 -17.56 -10.36 0.66
C VAL A 60 -17.62 -8.86 0.95
N THR A 61 -18.82 -8.29 1.13
CA THR A 61 -18.99 -6.87 1.52
C THR A 61 -18.21 -6.56 2.80
N ARG A 62 -18.26 -7.44 3.81
CA ARG A 62 -17.49 -7.29 5.05
C ARG A 62 -15.97 -7.36 4.82
N GLU A 63 -15.49 -8.25 3.96
CA GLU A 63 -14.06 -8.32 3.64
C GLU A 63 -13.58 -7.08 2.90
N ILE A 64 -14.39 -6.55 1.99
CA ILE A 64 -14.12 -5.27 1.33
C ILE A 64 -14.02 -4.12 2.33
N ASP A 65 -14.92 -4.04 3.31
CA ASP A 65 -14.85 -2.98 4.34
C ASP A 65 -13.57 -3.06 5.17
N LEU A 66 -13.11 -4.28 5.48
CA LEU A 66 -11.86 -4.49 6.20
C LEU A 66 -10.63 -4.14 5.34
N PHE A 67 -10.64 -4.50 4.06
CA PHE A 67 -9.62 -4.12 3.08
C PHE A 67 -9.51 -2.59 2.99
N ILE A 68 -10.63 -1.89 2.78
CA ILE A 68 -10.68 -0.43 2.72
C ILE A 68 -10.12 0.20 4.01
N ALA A 69 -10.37 -0.42 5.17
CA ALA A 69 -9.81 0.05 6.44
C ALA A 69 -8.27 -0.11 6.52
N GLN A 70 -7.71 -1.22 6.04
CA GLN A 70 -6.25 -1.40 5.96
C GLN A 70 -5.62 -0.40 4.98
N GLU A 71 -6.15 -0.28 3.77
CA GLU A 71 -5.68 0.67 2.76
C GLU A 71 -5.69 2.12 3.28
N GLY A 72 -6.75 2.52 3.98
CA GLY A 72 -6.83 3.84 4.61
C GLY A 72 -5.76 4.06 5.69
N HIS A 73 -5.40 3.01 6.42
CA HIS A 73 -4.28 3.06 7.37
C HIS A 73 -2.93 3.12 6.66
N HIS A 74 -2.70 2.28 5.65
CA HIS A 74 -1.48 2.29 4.84
C HIS A 74 -1.24 3.70 4.28
N TYR A 75 -2.25 4.27 3.63
CA TYR A 75 -2.26 5.63 3.08
C TYR A 75 -1.81 6.67 4.08
N ARG A 76 -2.41 6.66 5.27
CA ARG A 76 -2.08 7.63 6.31
C ARG A 76 -0.62 7.52 6.75
N VAL A 77 -0.11 6.31 6.93
CA VAL A 77 1.25 6.09 7.44
C VAL A 77 2.29 6.38 6.34
N HIS A 78 2.09 5.90 5.11
CA HIS A 78 2.96 6.23 3.97
C HIS A 78 2.99 7.73 3.70
N LYS A 79 1.83 8.40 3.70
CA LYS A 79 1.76 9.86 3.53
C LYS A 79 2.52 10.60 4.62
N ALA A 80 2.50 10.10 5.87
CA ALA A 80 3.27 10.71 6.96
C ALA A 80 4.79 10.58 6.73
N TYR A 81 5.27 9.40 6.32
CA TYR A 81 6.68 9.19 5.98
C TYR A 81 7.10 10.01 4.73
N ASN A 82 6.26 10.02 3.69
CA ASN A 82 6.54 10.66 2.41
C ASN A 82 6.78 12.17 2.54
N LYS A 83 6.24 12.85 3.56
CA LYS A 83 6.60 14.25 3.86
C LYS A 83 8.11 14.45 3.96
N ARG A 84 8.84 13.51 4.56
CA ARG A 84 10.30 13.56 4.66
C ARG A 84 10.98 13.18 3.36
N LEU A 85 10.48 12.13 2.71
CA LEU A 85 11.00 11.70 1.42
C LEU A 85 10.97 12.87 0.42
N TYR A 86 9.86 13.62 0.38
CA TYR A 86 9.65 14.73 -0.55
C TYR A 86 10.47 15.97 -0.22
N ALA A 87 10.75 16.22 1.06
CA ALA A 87 11.66 17.29 1.45
C ALA A 87 13.07 17.09 0.88
N ARG A 88 13.52 15.83 0.72
CA ARG A 88 14.84 15.51 0.15
C ARG A 88 14.81 15.19 -1.34
N TYR A 89 13.74 14.57 -1.83
CA TYR A 89 13.58 14.06 -3.19
C TYR A 89 12.26 14.59 -3.79
N PRO A 90 12.20 15.87 -4.18
CA PRO A 90 10.98 16.50 -4.67
C PRO A 90 10.41 15.83 -5.94
N LYS A 91 11.24 15.16 -6.74
CA LYS A 91 10.79 14.37 -7.91
C LYS A 91 9.87 13.21 -7.53
N ALA A 92 10.01 12.62 -6.34
CA ALA A 92 9.11 11.57 -5.88
C ALA A 92 7.68 12.10 -5.65
N ARG A 93 7.54 13.38 -5.25
CA ARG A 93 6.23 14.03 -5.14
C ARG A 93 5.58 14.26 -6.51
N ALA A 94 6.38 14.66 -7.50
CA ALA A 94 5.91 14.83 -8.87
C ALA A 94 5.43 13.48 -9.45
N PHE A 95 6.19 12.41 -9.20
CA PHE A 95 5.80 11.05 -9.58
C PHE A 95 4.50 10.59 -8.91
N GLU A 96 4.34 10.78 -7.59
CA GLU A 96 3.06 10.47 -6.89
C GLU A 96 1.89 11.20 -7.54
N ALA A 97 2.07 12.49 -7.89
CA ALA A 97 1.02 13.30 -8.50
C ALA A 97 0.63 12.80 -9.91
N GLU A 98 1.62 12.49 -10.75
CA GLU A 98 1.40 11.96 -12.10
C GLU A 98 0.70 10.59 -12.06
N LEU A 99 1.14 9.70 -11.16
CA LEU A 99 0.52 8.40 -10.97
C LEU A 99 -0.92 8.53 -10.43
N SER A 100 -1.14 9.42 -9.47
CA SER A 100 -2.47 9.68 -8.91
C SER A 100 -3.45 10.18 -9.97
N GLU A 101 -3.00 11.07 -10.87
CA GLU A 101 -3.81 11.56 -11.97
C GLU A 101 -4.12 10.46 -12.99
N THR A 102 -3.13 9.64 -13.33
CA THR A 102 -3.32 8.47 -14.20
C THR A 102 -4.38 7.51 -13.64
N LEU A 103 -4.28 7.17 -12.35
CA LEU A 103 -5.23 6.28 -11.68
C LEU A 103 -6.62 6.92 -11.54
N ARG A 104 -6.71 8.25 -11.35
CA ARG A 104 -7.99 8.98 -11.33
C ARG A 104 -8.68 8.89 -12.68
N ILE A 105 -7.98 9.18 -13.78
CA ILE A 105 -8.51 9.05 -15.14
C ILE A 105 -8.95 7.61 -15.42
N GLN A 106 -8.14 6.62 -15.03
CA GLN A 106 -8.48 5.20 -15.16
C GLN A 106 -9.79 4.87 -14.42
N LEU A 107 -9.90 5.29 -13.17
CA LEU A 107 -11.09 5.07 -12.34
C LEU A 107 -12.36 5.69 -12.96
N GLU A 108 -12.24 6.84 -13.62
CA GLU A 108 -13.37 7.55 -14.24
C GLU A 108 -13.77 7.00 -15.61
N THR A 109 -12.79 6.54 -16.40
CA THR A 109 -13.00 6.21 -17.81
C THR A 109 -13.11 4.72 -18.10
N ARG A 110 -12.63 3.84 -17.21
CA ARG A 110 -12.71 2.39 -17.37
C ARG A 110 -13.91 1.80 -16.63
N SER A 111 -14.39 0.64 -17.11
CA SER A 111 -15.48 -0.08 -16.46
C SER A 111 -15.09 -0.59 -15.06
N LEU A 112 -16.07 -0.86 -14.21
CA LEU A 112 -15.82 -1.47 -12.89
C LEU A 112 -15.07 -2.81 -13.02
N ALA A 113 -15.43 -3.64 -14.00
CA ALA A 113 -14.76 -4.91 -14.27
C ALA A 113 -13.27 -4.73 -14.59
N TYR A 114 -12.89 -3.73 -15.40
CA TYR A 114 -11.49 -3.44 -15.67
C TYR A 114 -10.74 -3.00 -14.41
N ASN A 115 -11.33 -2.08 -13.64
CA ASN A 115 -10.71 -1.57 -12.43
C ASN A 115 -10.53 -2.67 -11.37
N LEU A 116 -11.50 -3.59 -11.26
CA LEU A 116 -11.41 -4.78 -10.40
C LEU A 116 -10.30 -5.72 -10.86
N ALA A 117 -10.22 -6.03 -12.17
CA ALA A 117 -9.17 -6.88 -12.70
C ALA A 117 -7.77 -6.28 -12.48
N PHE A 118 -7.63 -4.96 -12.65
CA PHE A 118 -6.40 -4.24 -12.34
C PHE A 118 -6.05 -4.34 -10.86
N SER A 119 -7.03 -4.11 -9.97
CA SER A 119 -6.83 -4.18 -8.52
C SER A 119 -6.41 -5.59 -8.08
N ALA A 120 -7.10 -6.63 -8.55
CA ALA A 120 -6.73 -8.02 -8.29
C ALA A 120 -5.31 -8.36 -8.77
N GLY A 121 -4.92 -7.86 -9.95
CA GLY A 121 -3.56 -8.04 -10.46
C GLY A 121 -2.49 -7.35 -9.60
N PHE A 122 -2.76 -6.11 -9.17
CA PHE A 122 -1.86 -5.35 -8.30
C PHE A 122 -1.72 -6.00 -6.91
N GLU A 123 -2.83 -6.38 -6.30
CA GLU A 123 -2.85 -7.04 -4.98
C GLU A 123 -2.16 -8.39 -4.99
N ASN A 124 -2.28 -9.16 -6.08
CA ASN A 124 -1.51 -10.40 -6.23
C ASN A 124 -0.01 -10.14 -6.28
N PHE A 125 0.42 -9.07 -6.95
CA PHE A 125 1.82 -8.66 -6.96
C PHE A 125 2.29 -8.21 -5.57
N ALA A 126 1.49 -7.40 -4.86
CA ALA A 126 1.78 -6.95 -3.50
C ALA A 126 1.91 -8.13 -2.52
N CYS A 127 0.99 -9.09 -2.58
CA CYS A 127 1.02 -10.33 -1.83
C CYS A 127 2.29 -11.17 -2.10
N TYR A 128 2.71 -11.29 -3.38
CA TYR A 128 3.96 -11.98 -3.72
C TYR A 128 5.17 -11.25 -3.16
N MET A 129 5.22 -9.92 -3.26
CA MET A 129 6.28 -9.11 -2.69
C MET A 129 6.34 -9.23 -1.17
N ALA A 130 5.21 -9.24 -0.48
CA ALA A 130 5.13 -9.49 0.95
C ALA A 130 5.69 -10.87 1.31
N LYS A 131 5.28 -11.93 0.60
CA LYS A 131 5.81 -13.28 0.79
C LYS A 131 7.32 -13.32 0.58
N TYR A 132 7.84 -12.66 -0.45
CA TYR A 132 9.28 -12.56 -0.69
C TYR A 132 9.99 -11.85 0.48
N GLN A 133 9.45 -10.73 0.96
CA GLN A 133 10.03 -9.99 2.09
C GLN A 133 10.17 -10.88 3.34
N PHE A 134 9.13 -11.64 3.71
CA PHE A 134 9.17 -12.51 4.88
C PHE A 134 10.02 -13.78 4.71
N THR A 135 10.16 -14.29 3.48
CA THR A 135 10.87 -15.57 3.25
C THR A 135 12.33 -15.40 2.83
N ARG A 136 12.66 -14.29 2.18
CA ARG A 136 13.99 -14.02 1.58
C ARG A 136 14.54 -12.64 1.90
N GLY A 137 13.67 -11.67 2.22
CA GLY A 137 14.06 -10.27 2.38
C GLY A 137 14.41 -9.83 3.81
N LEU A 138 14.14 -10.65 4.84
CA LEU A 138 14.32 -10.24 6.24
C LEU A 138 15.73 -9.78 6.59
N ALA A 139 16.77 -10.37 5.99
CA ALA A 139 18.16 -9.98 6.20
C ALA A 139 18.42 -8.50 5.84
N TYR A 140 17.66 -7.91 4.91
CA TYR A 140 17.80 -6.49 4.56
C TYR A 140 17.24 -5.54 5.64
N PHE A 141 16.48 -6.05 6.60
CA PHE A 141 15.99 -5.30 7.75
C PHE A 141 16.91 -5.44 8.98
N GLU A 142 17.98 -6.24 8.92
CA GLU A 142 18.93 -6.38 10.02
C GLU A 142 19.72 -5.09 10.25
N GLY A 143 19.62 -4.55 11.47
CA GLY A 143 20.21 -3.26 11.82
C GLY A 143 19.52 -2.06 11.16
N ALA A 144 18.33 -2.24 10.60
CA ALA A 144 17.55 -1.14 10.05
C ALA A 144 16.96 -0.23 11.15
N ASP A 145 16.66 1.02 10.81
CA ASP A 145 15.87 1.90 11.69
C ASP A 145 14.53 1.21 12.00
N ARG A 146 14.24 1.08 13.31
CA ARG A 146 13.11 0.30 13.80
C ARG A 146 11.77 0.83 13.28
N ARG A 147 11.64 2.13 13.06
CA ARG A 147 10.40 2.75 12.56
C ARG A 147 10.15 2.39 11.11
N MET A 148 11.21 2.39 10.31
CA MET A 148 11.13 2.02 8.90
C MET A 148 10.90 0.52 8.74
N ALA A 149 11.58 -0.31 9.53
CA ALA A 149 11.28 -1.75 9.57
C ALA A 149 9.83 -2.01 10.00
N THR A 150 9.33 -1.27 11.00
CA THR A 150 7.94 -1.39 11.45
C THR A 150 6.96 -1.03 10.34
N LEU A 151 7.15 0.11 9.65
CA LEU A 151 6.31 0.52 8.52
C LEU A 151 6.20 -0.59 7.49
N TRP A 152 7.33 -1.06 6.97
CA TRP A 152 7.36 -1.95 5.82
C TRP A 152 6.94 -3.38 6.15
N LEU A 153 7.34 -3.91 7.30
CA LEU A 153 6.93 -5.26 7.71
C LEU A 153 5.46 -5.31 8.12
N TRP A 154 4.92 -4.24 8.73
CA TRP A 154 3.48 -4.15 9.01
C TRP A 154 2.68 -4.10 7.71
N HIS A 155 3.01 -3.18 6.80
CA HIS A 155 2.33 -3.07 5.51
C HIS A 155 2.41 -4.41 4.76
N ALA A 156 3.59 -5.01 4.62
CA ALA A 156 3.74 -6.31 3.97
C ALA A 156 2.89 -7.42 4.62
N ALA A 157 2.73 -7.42 5.94
CA ALA A 157 1.87 -8.40 6.61
C ALA A 157 0.40 -8.24 6.21
N GLU A 158 -0.09 -7.00 6.10
CA GLU A 158 -1.47 -6.68 5.70
C GLU A 158 -1.69 -6.94 4.20
N GLU A 159 -0.73 -6.60 3.33
CA GLU A 159 -0.77 -6.96 1.90
C GLU A 159 -0.82 -8.48 1.68
N PHE A 160 -0.20 -9.27 2.56
CA PHE A 160 -0.36 -10.71 2.50
C PHE A 160 -1.79 -11.14 2.88
N GLU A 161 -2.46 -10.45 3.81
CA GLU A 161 -3.85 -10.71 4.22
C GLU A 161 -4.86 -10.40 3.09
N HIS A 162 -4.59 -9.40 2.23
CA HIS A 162 -5.46 -8.99 1.12
C HIS A 162 -5.78 -10.10 0.11
N ARG A 163 -4.97 -11.17 0.06
CA ARG A 163 -5.23 -12.38 -0.73
C ARG A 163 -6.61 -13.00 -0.48
N THR A 164 -7.28 -12.71 0.63
CA THR A 164 -8.61 -13.26 0.88
C THR A 164 -9.72 -12.46 0.20
N ALA A 165 -9.50 -11.18 -0.10
CA ALA A 165 -10.47 -10.31 -0.75
C ALA A 165 -10.26 -10.21 -2.27
N CYS A 166 -9.00 -10.33 -2.73
CA CYS A 166 -8.61 -9.97 -4.10
C CYS A 166 -8.15 -11.16 -4.97
N ASN A 167 -8.04 -12.37 -4.40
CA ASN A 167 -7.58 -13.58 -5.10
C ASN A 167 -8.66 -14.65 -5.22
#